data_AF-A0A543ASN6-F1
#
_entry.id   AF-A0A543ASN6-F1
#
_cell.length_a   1.000
_cell.length_b   1.000
_cell.length_c   1.000
_cell.angle_alpha   90.00
_cell.angle_beta   90.00
_cell.angle_gamma   90.00
#
_symmetry.space_group_name_H-M   'P 1'
#
loop_
_entity.id
_entity.type
_entity.pdbx_description
1 polymer ?
#
loop_
_entity_poly.entity_id
_entity_poly.type
_entity_poly.pdbx_seq_one_letter_code
_entity_poly.pdbx_strand_id
1 'polypeptide(L)'
;MTRTSEWDGLQVTDDPQLDAQLRDRLDDLTSRELAEYAHSLGLFPPNYGPGMNPPIALVWLPDMDDDDEGVLMWDAVPDEE
;
A
#
# COMPACT_ATOMS: atom_id res chain seq x y z
N MET A 1 -3.78 -10.29 -19.15
CA MET A 1 -2.82 -9.20 -19.43
C MET A 1 -3.36 -7.98 -18.70
N THR A 2 -3.00 -7.83 -17.42
CA THR A 2 -3.47 -6.71 -16.59
C THR A 2 -2.44 -5.59 -16.73
N ARG A 3 -2.90 -4.42 -17.17
CA ARG A 3 -2.07 -3.27 -17.53
C ARG A 3 -1.83 -2.46 -16.26
N THR A 4 -0.70 -2.70 -15.61
CA THR A 4 -0.19 -1.86 -14.52
C THR A 4 -0.01 -0.45 -15.08
N SER A 5 -0.83 0.50 -14.65
CA SER A 5 -0.64 1.90 -15.04
C SER A 5 0.50 2.45 -14.20
N GLU A 6 1.66 2.58 -14.83
CA GLU A 6 2.86 3.24 -14.30
C GLU A 6 2.57 4.72 -14.05
N TRP A 7 2.07 5.02 -12.86
CA TRP A 7 2.31 6.30 -12.22
C TRP A 7 3.62 6.13 -11.46
N ASP A 8 4.64 6.88 -11.86
CA ASP A 8 6.03 6.91 -11.37
C ASP A 8 6.22 6.29 -9.95
N GLY A 9 6.61 5.02 -9.87
CA GLY A 9 6.94 4.32 -8.61
C GLY A 9 5.78 3.84 -7.72
N LEU A 10 4.53 4.12 -8.09
CA LEU A 10 3.34 3.81 -7.28
C LEU A 10 2.68 2.51 -7.72
N GLN A 11 2.68 1.49 -6.86
CA GLN A 11 1.88 0.28 -7.09
C GLN A 11 0.68 0.24 -6.15
N VAL A 12 -0.49 0.50 -6.74
CA VAL A 12 -1.80 0.32 -6.13
C VAL A 12 -2.18 -1.16 -6.26
N THR A 13 -2.66 -1.78 -5.18
CA THR A 13 -3.27 -3.11 -5.24
C THR A 13 -4.51 -3.04 -6.14
N ASP A 14 -4.49 -3.74 -7.27
CA ASP A 14 -5.62 -3.80 -8.22
C ASP A 14 -6.70 -4.79 -7.76
N ASP A 15 -6.55 -5.41 -6.58
CA ASP A 15 -7.52 -6.36 -6.02
C ASP A 15 -8.49 -5.65 -5.05
N PRO A 16 -9.75 -5.40 -5.46
CA PRO A 16 -10.69 -4.62 -4.68
C PRO A 16 -11.16 -5.34 -3.40
N GLN A 17 -11.11 -6.67 -3.34
CA GLN A 17 -11.47 -7.41 -2.13
C GLN A 17 -10.36 -7.32 -1.08
N LEU A 18 -9.12 -7.22 -1.54
CA LEU A 18 -7.94 -7.14 -0.69
C LEU A 18 -7.71 -5.70 -0.20
N ASP A 19 -7.94 -4.71 -1.05
CA ASP A 19 -8.00 -3.30 -0.66
C ASP A 19 -9.08 -3.06 0.42
N ALA A 20 -10.29 -3.59 0.24
CA ALA A 20 -11.35 -3.50 1.25
C ALA A 20 -10.97 -4.15 2.59
N GLN A 21 -10.24 -5.28 2.58
CA GLN A 21 -9.75 -5.93 3.81
C GLN A 21 -8.66 -5.12 4.51
N LEU A 22 -7.75 -4.51 3.75
CA LEU A 22 -6.72 -3.63 4.33
C LEU A 22 -7.35 -2.35 4.90
N ARG A 23 -8.36 -1.79 4.22
CA ARG A 23 -9.14 -0.63 4.69
C ARG A 23 -9.95 -0.94 5.95
N ASP A 24 -10.59 -2.11 6.04
CA ASP A 24 -11.29 -2.58 7.25
C ASP A 24 -10.35 -2.64 8.46
N ARG A 25 -9.07 -2.96 8.23
CA ARG A 25 -8.04 -3.06 9.27
C ARG A 25 -7.26 -1.79 9.50
N LEU A 26 -7.49 -0.73 8.71
CA LEU A 26 -6.72 0.51 8.79
C LEU A 26 -6.91 1.26 10.12
N ASP A 27 -8.11 1.18 10.70
CA ASP A 27 -8.42 1.82 12.00
C ASP A 27 -7.90 0.98 13.19
N ASP A 28 -7.72 -0.33 12.99
CA ASP A 28 -7.36 -1.31 14.04
C ASP A 28 -5.85 -1.62 14.09
N LEU A 29 -5.16 -1.54 12.94
CA LEU A 29 -3.75 -1.88 12.80
C LEU A 29 -2.89 -0.65 12.51
N THR A 30 -1.68 -0.64 13.04
CA THR A 30 -0.68 0.36 12.63
C THR A 30 -0.21 0.10 11.21
N SER A 31 0.36 1.12 10.55
CA SER A 31 0.95 1.03 9.20
C SER A 31 1.90 -0.17 9.02
N ARG A 32 2.64 -0.55 10.07
CA ARG A 32 3.56 -1.68 10.06
C ARG A 32 2.85 -3.03 10.19
N GLU A 33 1.84 -3.10 11.05
CA GLU A 33 1.03 -4.31 11.18
C GLU A 33 0.18 -4.56 9.93
N LEU A 34 -0.28 -3.49 9.28
CA LEU A 34 -1.00 -3.55 8.00
C LEU A 34 -0.11 -4.13 6.89
N ALA A 35 1.17 -3.71 6.87
CA ALA A 35 2.21 -4.28 6.02
C ALA A 35 2.46 -5.78 6.30
N GLU A 36 2.60 -6.16 7.57
CA GLU A 36 2.75 -7.57 7.96
C GLU A 36 1.52 -8.42 7.58
N TYR A 37 0.33 -7.85 7.74
CA TYR A 37 -0.92 -8.48 7.32
C TYR A 37 -0.97 -8.68 5.81
N ALA A 38 -0.63 -7.65 5.02
CA ALA A 38 -0.53 -7.76 3.57
C ALA A 38 0.49 -8.83 3.13
N HIS A 39 1.65 -8.91 3.80
CA HIS A 39 2.63 -9.99 3.58
C HIS A 39 2.08 -11.38 3.90
N SER A 40 1.28 -11.52 4.96
CA SER A 40 0.63 -12.79 5.31
C SER A 40 -0.36 -13.25 4.22
N LEU A 41 -0.91 -12.31 3.45
CA LEU A 41 -1.77 -12.56 2.30
C LEU A 41 -0.98 -12.82 1.00
N GLY A 42 0.35 -12.75 1.04
CA GLY A 42 1.23 -12.95 -0.11
C GLY A 42 1.40 -11.71 -0.99
N LEU A 43 1.00 -10.54 -0.52
CA LEU A 43 1.32 -9.26 -1.16
C LEU A 43 2.66 -8.76 -0.65
N PHE A 44 3.49 -8.29 -1.58
CA PHE A 44 4.79 -7.74 -1.26
C PHE A 44 4.96 -6.42 -1.99
N PRO A 45 5.66 -5.45 -1.39
CA PRO A 45 6.00 -4.21 -2.07
C PRO A 45 6.88 -4.48 -3.31
N PRO A 46 6.85 -3.59 -4.31
CA PRO A 46 7.82 -3.64 -5.41
C PRO A 46 9.24 -3.50 -4.84
N ASN A 47 10.18 -4.30 -5.38
CA ASN A 47 11.54 -4.45 -4.84
C ASN A 47 11.64 -5.13 -3.46
N TYR A 48 10.62 -5.91 -3.05
CA TYR A 48 10.72 -6.74 -1.85
C TYR A 48 11.97 -7.61 -1.88
N GLY A 49 12.92 -7.25 -1.03
CA GLY A 49 14.16 -7.97 -0.79
C GLY A 49 14.14 -8.62 0.59
N PRO A 50 15.04 -9.59 0.84
CA PRO A 50 15.17 -10.18 2.16
C PRO A 50 15.51 -9.11 3.21
N GLY A 51 14.57 -8.85 4.13
CA GLY A 51 14.70 -7.86 5.20
C GLY A 51 13.95 -6.54 5.00
N MET A 52 13.31 -6.33 3.83
CA MET A 52 12.46 -5.14 3.62
C MET A 52 11.01 -5.42 4.03
N ASN A 53 10.51 -4.67 5.00
CA ASN A 53 9.09 -4.66 5.33
C ASN A 53 8.63 -3.20 5.52
N PRO A 54 8.55 -2.42 4.41
CA PRO A 54 8.10 -1.04 4.47
C PRO A 54 6.68 -1.00 5.04
N PRO A 55 6.31 0.03 5.83
CA PRO A 55 4.95 0.18 6.32
C PRO A 55 3.99 0.57 5.20
N ILE A 56 2.68 0.37 5.39
CA ILE A 56 1.63 0.87 4.49
C ILE A 56 1.05 2.17 5.07
N ALA A 57 1.07 3.25 4.30
CA ALA A 57 0.49 4.54 4.63
C ALA A 57 -0.79 4.79 3.80
N LEU A 58 -1.78 5.41 4.43
CA LEU A 58 -2.91 6.01 3.72
C LEU A 58 -2.50 7.41 3.27
N VAL A 59 -2.53 7.67 1.97
CA VAL A 59 -2.19 8.97 1.38
C VAL A 59 -3.39 9.58 0.68
N TRP A 60 -3.50 10.90 0.76
CA TRP A 60 -4.44 11.70 -0.01
C TRP A 60 -3.66 12.40 -1.11
N LEU A 61 -3.95 12.06 -2.36
CA LEU A 61 -3.32 12.68 -3.50
C LEU A 61 -3.88 14.10 -3.70
N PRO A 62 -3.09 15.06 -4.21
CA PRO A 62 -3.51 16.45 -4.33
C PRO A 62 -4.69 16.70 -5.29
N ASP A 63 -5.06 15.70 -6.09
CA ASP A 63 -6.19 15.75 -7.05
C ASP A 63 -7.40 14.94 -6.56
N MET A 64 -7.37 14.40 -5.33
CA MET A 64 -8.51 13.71 -4.74
C MET A 64 -9.48 14.71 -4.09
N ASP A 65 -10.78 14.49 -4.29
CA ASP A 65 -11.81 15.22 -3.57
C ASP A 65 -11.86 14.79 -2.10
N ASP A 66 -12.41 15.63 -1.21
CA ASP A 66 -12.55 15.30 0.22
C ASP A 66 -13.46 14.07 0.47
N ASP A 67 -14.32 13.72 -0.50
CA ASP A 67 -15.19 12.54 -0.49
C ASP A 67 -14.51 11.27 -1.07
N ASP A 68 -13.30 11.38 -1.63
CA ASP A 68 -12.55 10.23 -2.15
C ASP A 68 -11.89 9.42 -1.02
N GLU A 69 -11.88 8.11 -1.22
CA GLU A 69 -11.22 7.19 -0.31
C GLU A 69 -9.71 7.20 -0.60
N GLY A 70 -8.91 7.60 0.39
CA GLY A 70 -7.45 7.73 0.24
C GLY A 70 -6.78 6.45 -0.28
N VAL A 71 -5.60 6.59 -0.87
CA VAL A 71 -4.85 5.48 -1.48
C VAL A 71 -3.95 4.83 -0.44
N LEU A 72 -4.06 3.51 -0.28
CA LEU A 72 -3.08 2.75 0.50
C LEU A 72 -1.81 2.53 -0.32
N MET A 73 -0.68 2.98 0.22
CA MET A 73 0.62 2.91 -0.43
C MET A 73 1.65 2.27 0.50
N TRP A 74 2.50 1.42 -0.06
CA TRP A 74 3.73 1.02 0.61
C TRP A 74 4.69 2.21 0.69
N ASP A 75 5.00 2.66 1.91
CA ASP A 75 5.97 3.71 2.20
C ASP A 75 7.39 3.14 2.09
N ALA A 76 7.74 2.72 0.88
CA ALA A 76 9.09 2.29 0.52
C ALA A 76 9.94 3.54 0.25
N VAL A 77 10.01 4.47 1.19
CA VAL A 77 11.06 5.48 1.14
C VAL A 77 12.37 4.69 1.27
N PRO A 78 13.29 4.76 0.28
CA PRO A 78 14.64 4.30 0.57
C PRO A 78 15.09 5.10 1.79
N ASP A 79 15.58 4.42 2.82
CA ASP A 79 16.36 5.07 3.88
C ASP A 79 17.49 5.81 3.13
N GLU A 80 17.32 7.12 2.89
CA GLU A 80 18.37 7.97 2.37
C GLU A 80 19.38 8.09 3.51
N GLU A 81 20.39 7.21 3.50
CA GLU A 81 21.57 7.28 4.37
C GLU A 81 22.28 8.64 4.31
#